data_AF-A0AAD0WYT8-F1
#
_entry.id   AF-A0AAD0WYT8-F1
#
_cell.length_a   1.000
_cell.length_b   1.000
_cell.length_c   1.000
_cell.angle_alpha   90.00
_cell.angle_beta   90.00
_cell.angle_gamma   90.00
#
_symmetry.space_group_name_H-M   'P 1'
#
loop_
_entity.id
_entity.type
_entity.pdbx_description
1 polymer ?
#
loop_
_entity_poly.entity_id
_entity_poly.type
_entity_poly.pdbx_seq_one_letter_code
_entity_poly.pdbx_strand_id
1 'polypeptide(L)'
;MSVYESNLSKVLKYTNIAIFAHIPIFMVMAWFFDTQYSIAILGPILLGAGQLGVQYLLKNTKVAAILMGFTYIALSGVMIHLGKGMIEWHFHIFVAIGILSVLATPLTIVAAALTAAVHHVAFYFLLPSSIFNYEASLGIVAIHAAFVVVEAIACTFLAYRFNKVLELQEQINNEIRPLVSSIDSASKVSSQSCHQLLGNSQNNSSAITQISATATQISQMVESTKNQIERVISIMNESKTSMGESSQAIGEGERFINSLTSLVENMKDLQETSSTQLNSVVESVNTISEKTTLINDIVFQTKLLSFNASVEAARAGEHGKGFSVVAEEIGKLASTSGAAAVEINDIVNTSKEQLNNSVESVAQKLTSFQQEITDSFEFWQDINKKLTSSFYEVEKNSTEQEVSLKEISSAADQQDIGIKELSEALHNINESSSESLVQIKTVADITDKLEDESKKLNHIQSKIMKVA
;
A
#
# COMPACT_ATOMS: atom_id res chain seq x y z
N MET A 1 -10.88 45.68 35.52
CA MET A 1 -10.33 46.75 36.38
C MET A 1 -8.84 46.77 36.11
N SER A 2 -8.30 47.90 35.66
CA SER A 2 -6.88 48.03 35.33
C SER A 2 -5.99 47.81 36.55
N VAL A 3 -4.70 47.55 36.35
CA VAL A 3 -3.74 47.43 37.48
C VAL A 3 -3.75 48.73 38.29
N TYR A 4 -3.81 49.86 37.60
CA TYR A 4 -3.94 51.18 38.20
C TYR A 4 -5.23 51.34 39.00
N GLU A 5 -6.40 50.98 38.46
CA GLU A 5 -7.69 51.08 39.18
C GLU A 5 -7.75 50.18 40.41
N SER A 6 -7.18 48.97 40.32
CA SER A 6 -7.09 48.03 41.43
C SER A 6 -6.24 48.59 42.57
N ASN A 7 -5.04 49.11 42.26
CA ASN A 7 -4.19 49.77 43.23
C ASN A 7 -4.89 50.99 43.83
N LEU A 8 -5.46 51.85 42.99
CA LEU A 8 -6.14 53.07 43.42
C LEU A 8 -7.31 52.77 44.36
N SER A 9 -8.13 51.77 44.06
CA SER A 9 -9.24 51.34 44.92
C SER A 9 -8.76 50.82 46.28
N LYS A 10 -7.71 49.98 46.30
CA LYS A 10 -7.11 49.47 47.53
C LYS A 10 -6.56 50.63 48.39
N VAL A 11 -5.78 51.53 47.80
CA VAL A 11 -5.17 52.66 48.52
C VAL A 11 -6.23 53.63 49.02
N LEU A 12 -7.26 53.95 48.22
CA LEU A 12 -8.39 54.79 48.65
C LEU A 12 -9.13 54.21 49.87
N LYS A 13 -9.28 52.88 49.94
CA LYS A 13 -9.88 52.23 51.12
C LYS A 13 -9.06 52.51 52.38
N TYR A 14 -7.74 52.39 52.32
CA TYR A 14 -6.87 52.64 53.47
C TYR A 14 -6.83 54.12 53.86
N THR A 15 -6.79 55.04 52.89
CA THR A 15 -6.81 56.47 53.18
C THR A 15 -8.16 56.92 53.74
N ASN A 16 -9.28 56.34 53.29
CA ASN A 16 -10.59 56.58 53.91
C ASN A 16 -10.62 56.16 55.39
N ILE A 17 -10.08 54.98 55.72
CA ILE A 17 -9.99 54.50 57.10
C ILE A 17 -9.14 55.46 57.94
N ALA A 18 -8.02 55.92 57.39
CA ALA A 18 -7.13 56.84 58.07
C ALA A 18 -7.81 58.18 58.39
N ILE A 19 -8.70 58.73 57.55
CA ILE A 19 -9.45 59.97 57.88
C ILE A 19 -10.15 59.84 59.24
N PHE A 20 -10.92 58.76 59.45
CA PHE A 20 -11.65 58.56 60.71
C PHE A 20 -10.73 58.21 61.89
N ALA A 21 -9.56 57.64 61.61
CA ALA A 21 -8.54 57.38 62.64
C ALA A 21 -7.96 58.68 63.25
N HIS A 22 -8.17 59.85 62.64
CA HIS A 22 -7.76 61.14 63.21
C HIS A 22 -8.67 61.60 64.36
N ILE A 23 -9.90 61.09 64.47
CA ILE A 23 -10.86 61.49 65.54
C ILE A 23 -10.26 61.32 66.94
N PRO A 24 -9.74 60.14 67.36
CA PRO A 24 -9.12 60.00 68.68
C PRO A 24 -7.91 60.92 68.87
N ILE A 25 -7.09 61.13 67.83
CA ILE A 25 -5.93 62.03 67.88
C ILE A 25 -6.39 63.47 68.13
N PHE A 26 -7.41 63.91 67.39
CA PHE A 26 -7.95 65.27 67.49
C PHE A 26 -8.64 65.50 68.83
N MET A 27 -9.32 64.50 69.39
CA MET A 27 -9.91 64.60 70.73
C MET A 27 -8.83 64.77 71.81
N VAL A 28 -7.71 64.03 71.70
CA VAL A 28 -6.58 64.19 72.62
C VAL A 28 -5.95 65.58 72.47
N MET A 29 -5.79 66.08 71.24
CA MET A 29 -5.31 67.43 70.99
C MET A 29 -6.26 68.49 71.57
N ALA A 30 -7.56 68.33 71.39
CA ALA A 30 -8.56 69.26 71.94
C ALA A 30 -8.51 69.33 73.46
N TRP A 31 -8.32 68.19 74.13
CA TRP A 31 -8.11 68.12 75.57
C TRP A 31 -6.81 68.81 76.01
N PHE A 32 -5.70 68.50 75.33
CA PHE A 32 -4.37 68.99 75.73
C PHE A 32 -4.19 70.50 75.51
N PHE A 33 -4.70 71.03 74.39
CA PHE A 33 -4.57 72.44 74.04
C PHE A 33 -5.74 73.29 74.49
N ASP A 34 -6.76 72.73 75.15
CA ASP A 34 -8.00 73.41 75.53
C ASP A 34 -8.67 74.08 74.31
N THR A 35 -8.95 73.28 73.29
CA THR A 35 -9.64 73.67 72.05
C THR A 35 -10.95 72.90 71.86
N GLN A 36 -11.74 73.24 70.84
CA GLN A 36 -13.13 72.79 70.73
C GLN A 36 -13.25 71.30 70.36
N TYR A 37 -13.78 70.48 71.28
CA TYR A 37 -14.10 69.07 71.02
C TYR A 37 -15.12 68.87 69.88
N SER A 38 -16.02 69.83 69.67
CA SER A 38 -16.98 69.80 68.57
C SER A 38 -16.27 69.76 67.21
N ILE A 39 -15.22 70.57 67.02
CA ILE A 39 -14.41 70.59 65.80
C ILE A 39 -13.60 69.29 65.67
N ALA A 40 -13.04 68.77 66.77
CA ALA A 40 -12.27 67.54 66.78
C ALA A 40 -13.05 66.30 66.31
N ILE A 41 -14.35 66.24 66.59
CA ILE A 41 -15.23 65.13 66.19
C ILE A 41 -15.91 65.41 64.85
N LEU A 42 -16.53 66.59 64.69
CA LEU A 42 -17.31 66.90 63.49
C LEU A 42 -16.44 67.15 62.26
N GLY A 43 -15.22 67.68 62.42
CA GLY A 43 -14.31 67.96 61.30
C GLY A 43 -13.99 66.71 60.47
N PRO A 44 -13.38 65.66 61.07
CA PRO A 44 -13.10 64.42 60.35
C PRO A 44 -14.36 63.71 59.84
N ILE A 45 -15.48 63.76 60.56
CA ILE A 45 -16.75 63.14 60.14
C ILE A 45 -17.30 63.82 58.88
N LEU A 46 -17.36 65.15 58.85
CA LEU A 46 -17.89 65.90 57.70
C LEU A 46 -16.99 65.74 56.48
N LEU A 47 -15.68 65.84 56.66
CA LEU A 47 -14.70 65.65 55.59
C LEU A 47 -14.72 64.21 55.07
N GLY A 48 -14.77 63.21 55.96
CA GLY A 48 -14.88 61.79 55.59
C GLY A 48 -16.21 61.45 54.91
N ALA A 49 -17.33 62.00 55.38
CA ALA A 49 -18.64 61.83 54.75
C ALA A 49 -18.67 62.47 53.34
N GLY A 50 -18.06 63.64 53.17
CA GLY A 50 -17.87 64.27 51.86
C GLY A 50 -17.06 63.38 50.90
N GLN A 51 -15.93 62.85 51.38
CA GLN A 51 -15.07 61.95 50.61
C GLN A 51 -15.79 60.66 50.19
N LEU A 52 -16.45 59.98 51.13
CA LEU A 52 -17.20 58.76 50.86
C LEU A 52 -18.43 59.02 49.97
N GLY A 53 -19.11 60.15 50.16
CA GLY A 53 -20.23 60.58 49.34
C GLY A 53 -19.84 60.74 47.88
N VAL A 54 -18.72 61.41 47.60
CA VAL A 54 -18.21 61.57 46.22
C VAL A 54 -17.77 60.23 45.62
N GLN A 55 -17.11 59.37 46.41
CA GLN A 55 -16.76 58.02 45.97
C GLN A 55 -18.00 57.19 45.58
N TYR A 56 -19.06 57.26 46.37
CA TYR A 56 -20.29 56.53 46.13
C TYR A 56 -21.09 57.09 44.94
N LEU A 57 -21.21 58.42 44.84
CA LEU A 57 -22.03 59.10 43.83
C LEU A 57 -21.38 59.09 42.44
N LEU A 58 -20.09 59.44 42.36
CA LEU A 58 -19.42 59.59 41.07
C LEU A 58 -18.88 58.26 40.52
N LYS A 59 -18.72 57.24 41.38
CA LYS A 59 -18.10 55.93 41.05
C LYS A 59 -16.80 56.05 40.26
N ASN A 60 -16.13 57.20 40.37
CA ASN A 60 -14.92 57.54 39.64
C ASN A 60 -13.78 57.64 40.64
N THR A 61 -12.93 56.61 40.64
CA THR A 61 -11.80 56.47 41.55
C THR A 61 -10.77 57.59 41.39
N LYS A 62 -10.61 58.14 40.18
CA LYS A 62 -9.70 59.28 39.94
C LYS A 62 -10.22 60.56 40.56
N VAL A 63 -11.51 60.85 40.40
CA VAL A 63 -12.12 62.05 41.02
C VAL A 63 -12.09 61.93 42.55
N ALA A 64 -12.39 60.74 43.06
CA ALA A 64 -12.26 60.44 44.49
C ALA A 64 -10.82 60.63 45.00
N ALA A 65 -9.80 60.27 44.21
CA ALA A 65 -8.41 60.48 44.58
C ALA A 65 -8.03 61.96 44.56
N ILE A 66 -8.54 62.75 43.62
CA ILE A 66 -8.31 64.21 43.60
C ILE A 66 -8.93 64.85 44.84
N LEU A 67 -10.17 64.50 45.17
CA LEU A 67 -10.85 64.98 46.38
C LEU A 67 -10.13 64.54 47.67
N MET A 68 -9.50 63.36 47.67
CA MET A 68 -8.71 62.90 48.81
C MET A 68 -7.58 63.89 49.14
N GLY A 69 -7.00 64.54 48.12
CA GLY A 69 -6.00 65.59 48.30
C GLY A 69 -6.53 66.81 49.05
N PHE A 70 -7.73 67.27 48.69
CA PHE A 70 -8.43 68.32 49.46
C PHE A 70 -8.73 67.86 50.89
N THR A 71 -9.32 66.67 51.04
CA THR A 71 -9.81 66.13 52.31
C THR A 71 -8.69 66.01 53.35
N TYR A 72 -7.53 65.48 52.97
CA TYR A 72 -6.38 65.32 53.86
C TYR A 72 -5.75 66.65 54.29
N ILE A 73 -5.76 67.65 53.40
CA ILE A 73 -5.22 68.97 53.73
C ILE A 73 -6.21 69.78 54.57
N ALA A 74 -7.52 69.67 54.31
CA ALA A 74 -8.55 70.21 55.18
C ALA A 74 -8.46 69.59 56.59
N LEU A 75 -8.19 68.28 56.67
CA LEU A 75 -7.94 67.58 57.94
C LEU A 75 -6.68 68.11 58.63
N SER A 76 -5.61 68.39 57.87
CA SER A 76 -4.41 69.06 58.38
C SER A 76 -4.74 70.45 58.95
N GLY A 77 -5.59 71.22 58.27
CA GLY A 77 -6.06 72.53 58.75
C GLY A 77 -6.81 72.44 60.09
N VAL A 78 -7.68 71.44 60.24
CA VAL A 78 -8.36 71.15 61.52
C VAL A 78 -7.33 70.82 62.61
N MET A 79 -6.32 70.00 62.29
CA MET A 79 -5.26 69.63 63.24
C MET A 79 -4.45 70.85 63.70
N ILE A 80 -4.07 71.73 62.76
CA ILE A 80 -3.33 72.97 63.05
C ILE A 80 -4.16 73.89 63.95
N HIS A 81 -5.46 74.04 63.65
CA HIS A 81 -6.38 74.83 64.48
C HIS A 81 -6.47 74.29 65.91
N LEU A 82 -6.70 72.99 66.07
CA LEU A 82 -6.80 72.34 67.39
C LEU A 82 -5.48 72.43 68.17
N GLY A 83 -4.36 72.46 67.46
CA GLY A 83 -3.02 72.69 67.99
C GLY A 83 -2.63 74.16 68.16
N LYS A 84 -3.60 75.10 68.12
CA LYS A 84 -3.41 76.55 68.31
C LYS A 84 -2.37 77.18 67.35
N GLY A 85 -2.26 76.68 66.13
CA GLY A 85 -1.36 77.26 65.13
C GLY A 85 0.13 77.01 65.38
N MET A 86 0.48 75.99 66.17
CA MET A 86 1.89 75.60 66.36
C MET A 86 2.50 75.04 65.06
N ILE A 87 3.77 75.37 64.81
CA ILE A 87 4.50 74.98 63.59
C ILE A 87 4.59 73.46 63.46
N GLU A 88 4.73 72.73 64.57
CA GLU A 88 4.88 71.27 64.58
C GLU A 88 3.68 70.55 63.94
N TRP A 89 2.47 71.09 64.08
CA TRP A 89 1.28 70.52 63.46
C TRP A 89 1.20 70.77 61.95
N HIS A 90 1.95 71.74 61.43
CA HIS A 90 2.07 71.96 59.98
C HIS A 90 2.86 70.84 59.30
N PHE A 91 3.69 70.10 60.04
CA PHE A 91 4.39 68.92 59.50
C PHE A 91 3.42 67.86 58.95
N HIS A 92 2.17 67.84 59.44
CA HIS A 92 1.14 66.95 58.91
C HIS A 92 0.82 67.21 57.43
N ILE A 93 0.94 68.46 56.93
CA ILE A 93 0.72 68.78 55.51
C ILE A 93 1.73 68.03 54.64
N PHE A 94 2.99 68.02 55.05
CA PHE A 94 4.07 67.34 54.35
C PHE A 94 3.87 65.82 54.38
N VAL A 95 3.57 65.27 55.55
CA VAL A 95 3.23 63.84 55.71
C VAL A 95 2.02 63.46 54.84
N ALA A 96 0.98 64.28 54.80
CA ALA A 96 -0.21 64.05 54.00
C ALA A 96 0.11 64.06 52.50
N ILE A 97 0.85 65.04 52.00
CA ILE A 97 1.28 65.11 50.59
C ILE A 97 2.13 63.87 50.22
N GLY A 98 3.04 63.46 51.11
CA GLY A 98 3.83 62.24 50.96
C GLY A 98 2.97 60.98 50.84
N ILE A 99 2.01 60.78 51.75
CA ILE A 99 1.08 59.62 51.72
C ILE A 99 0.22 59.64 50.45
N LEU A 100 -0.29 60.80 50.07
CA LEU A 100 -1.14 60.95 48.88
C LEU A 100 -0.41 60.59 47.58
N SER A 101 0.93 60.61 47.54
CA SER A 101 1.71 60.21 46.36
C SER A 101 1.51 58.72 46.00
N VAL A 102 1.15 57.88 46.97
CA VAL A 102 0.85 56.44 46.79
C VAL A 102 -0.42 56.22 45.97
N LEU A 103 -1.32 57.22 45.90
CA LEU A 103 -2.49 57.18 45.01
C LEU A 103 -2.10 57.25 43.53
N ALA A 104 -0.81 57.45 43.20
CA ALA A 104 -0.30 57.48 41.84
C ALA A 104 -1.10 58.43 40.93
N THR A 105 -1.61 59.52 41.49
CA THR A 105 -2.49 60.47 40.79
C THR A 105 -1.90 61.87 40.96
N PRO A 106 -1.14 62.39 39.97
CA PRO A 106 -0.48 63.69 40.06
C PRO A 106 -1.42 64.84 40.46
N LEU A 107 -2.64 64.83 39.93
CA LEU A 107 -3.65 65.84 40.26
C LEU A 107 -4.07 65.84 41.74
N THR A 108 -3.95 64.71 42.45
CA THR A 108 -4.20 64.66 43.89
C THR A 108 -3.20 65.54 44.67
N ILE A 109 -1.93 65.50 44.26
CA ILE A 109 -0.87 66.29 44.90
C ILE A 109 -1.08 67.78 44.60
N VAL A 110 -1.43 68.11 43.35
CA VAL A 110 -1.77 69.49 42.96
C VAL A 110 -2.97 69.99 43.76
N ALA A 111 -4.03 69.19 43.89
CA ALA A 111 -5.21 69.54 44.69
C ALA A 111 -4.87 69.76 46.17
N ALA A 112 -4.00 68.91 46.74
CA ALA A 112 -3.51 69.06 48.11
C ALA A 112 -2.73 70.36 48.29
N ALA A 113 -1.74 70.63 47.42
CA ALA A 113 -0.93 71.85 47.47
C ALA A 113 -1.76 73.13 47.31
N LEU A 114 -2.72 73.13 46.38
CA LEU A 114 -3.67 74.24 46.20
C LEU A 114 -4.54 74.44 47.43
N THR A 115 -5.05 73.36 48.02
CA THR A 115 -5.86 73.42 49.26
C THR A 115 -5.03 74.00 50.40
N ALA A 116 -3.75 73.61 50.53
CA ALA A 116 -2.85 74.13 51.54
C ALA A 116 -2.61 75.63 51.32
N ALA A 117 -2.30 76.04 50.10
CA ALA A 117 -2.08 77.44 49.76
C ALA A 117 -3.31 78.31 50.06
N VAL A 118 -4.49 77.88 49.60
CA VAL A 118 -5.76 78.59 49.85
C VAL A 118 -6.06 78.68 51.33
N HIS A 119 -5.92 77.58 52.08
CA HIS A 119 -6.12 77.55 53.53
C HIS A 119 -5.20 78.57 54.23
N HIS A 120 -3.90 78.54 53.96
CA HIS A 120 -2.92 79.38 54.65
C HIS A 120 -3.08 80.85 54.32
N VAL A 121 -3.37 81.20 53.06
CA VAL A 121 -3.60 82.58 52.66
C VAL A 121 -4.93 83.10 53.21
N ALA A 122 -6.02 82.33 53.09
CA ALA A 122 -7.34 82.79 53.53
C ALA A 122 -7.39 82.99 55.05
N PHE A 123 -6.89 82.03 55.83
CA PHE A 123 -6.96 82.10 57.29
C PHE A 123 -5.87 83.03 57.87
N TYR A 124 -4.80 83.35 57.14
CA TYR A 124 -3.87 84.42 57.55
C TYR A 124 -4.60 85.76 57.68
N PHE A 125 -5.61 86.03 56.83
CA PHE A 125 -6.42 87.24 56.91
C PHE A 125 -7.65 87.10 57.81
N LEU A 126 -8.30 85.93 57.82
CA LEU A 126 -9.57 85.73 58.52
C LEU A 126 -9.42 85.31 59.98
N LEU A 127 -8.48 84.40 60.26
CA LEU A 127 -8.27 83.77 61.58
C LEU A 127 -6.77 83.49 61.81
N PRO A 128 -5.91 84.53 61.95
CA PRO A 128 -4.46 84.37 61.99
C PRO A 128 -3.99 83.43 63.12
N SER A 129 -4.62 83.52 64.29
CA SER A 129 -4.32 82.69 65.48
C SER A 129 -4.64 81.19 65.29
N SER A 130 -5.42 80.85 64.26
CA SER A 130 -5.71 79.47 63.90
C SER A 130 -4.60 78.81 63.08
N ILE A 131 -3.72 79.60 62.46
CA ILE A 131 -2.58 79.09 61.66
C ILE A 131 -1.28 79.35 62.38
N PHE A 132 -1.07 80.53 62.96
CA PHE A 132 0.20 80.89 63.60
C PHE A 132 -0.03 81.23 65.07
N ASN A 133 0.78 80.65 65.95
CA ASN A 133 0.79 80.97 67.39
C ASN A 133 1.61 82.24 67.73
N TYR A 134 2.08 82.98 66.72
CA TYR A 134 2.79 84.26 66.82
C TYR A 134 2.40 85.19 65.65
N GLU A 135 2.80 86.46 65.73
CA GLU A 135 2.61 87.43 64.63
C GLU A 135 3.54 87.09 63.45
N ALA A 136 3.07 86.24 62.54
CA ALA A 136 3.80 85.86 61.35
C ALA A 136 3.78 87.00 60.32
N SER A 137 4.94 87.33 59.75
CA SER A 137 5.02 88.22 58.59
C SER A 137 4.65 87.48 57.30
N LEU A 138 4.21 88.22 56.28
CA LEU A 138 3.98 87.67 54.93
C LEU A 138 5.21 86.94 54.36
N GLY A 139 6.43 87.32 54.75
CA GLY A 139 7.65 86.64 54.35
C GLY A 139 7.75 85.21 54.88
N ILE A 140 7.28 84.95 56.10
CA ILE A 140 7.28 83.59 56.69
C ILE A 140 6.24 82.71 56.00
N VAL A 141 5.07 83.25 55.67
CA VAL A 141 4.03 82.55 54.90
C VAL A 141 4.56 82.20 53.50
N ALA A 142 5.29 83.11 52.86
CA ALA A 142 5.92 82.86 51.57
C ALA A 142 6.99 81.75 51.62
N ILE A 143 7.81 81.70 52.67
CA ILE A 143 8.79 80.61 52.88
C ILE A 143 8.06 79.27 53.09
N HIS A 144 7.01 79.22 53.90
CA HIS A 144 6.21 78.00 54.09
C HIS A 144 5.57 77.52 52.79
N ALA A 145 4.99 78.43 52.01
CA ALA A 145 4.43 78.12 50.70
C ALA A 145 5.51 77.58 49.73
N ALA A 146 6.72 78.14 49.76
CA ALA A 146 7.82 77.65 48.92
C ALA A 146 8.19 76.20 49.24
N PHE A 147 8.24 75.80 50.52
CA PHE A 147 8.51 74.41 50.90
C PHE A 147 7.41 73.44 50.44
N VAL A 148 6.13 73.82 50.57
CA VAL A 148 5.02 73.00 50.06
C VAL A 148 5.06 72.88 48.54
N VAL A 149 5.44 73.93 47.81
CA VAL A 149 5.60 73.87 46.35
C VAL A 149 6.73 72.91 45.96
N VAL A 150 7.89 72.99 46.62
CA VAL A 150 9.02 72.09 46.35
C VAL A 150 8.65 70.63 46.60
N GLU A 151 8.00 70.34 47.73
CA GLU A 151 7.53 68.99 48.05
C GLU A 151 6.45 68.53 47.06
N ALA A 152 5.48 69.37 46.74
CA ALA A 152 4.41 69.04 45.80
C ALA A 152 4.97 68.72 44.41
N ILE A 153 5.99 69.43 43.93
CA ILE A 153 6.68 69.10 42.67
C ILE A 153 7.29 67.70 42.75
N ALA A 154 8.04 67.41 43.82
CA ALA A 154 8.68 66.09 44.01
C ALA A 154 7.64 64.96 44.10
N CYS A 155 6.58 65.14 44.89
CA CYS A 155 5.51 64.15 45.06
C CYS A 155 4.65 64.00 43.81
N THR A 156 4.43 65.06 43.04
CA THR A 156 3.74 65.00 41.74
C THR A 156 4.55 64.17 40.75
N PHE A 157 5.88 64.39 40.69
CA PHE A 157 6.77 63.58 39.87
C PHE A 157 6.77 62.11 40.31
N LEU A 158 6.82 61.83 41.62
CA LEU A 158 6.75 60.47 42.15
C LEU A 158 5.42 59.79 41.78
N ALA A 159 4.30 60.48 41.97
CA ALA A 159 2.97 59.97 41.61
C ALA A 159 2.85 59.69 40.10
N TYR A 160 3.43 60.55 39.26
CA TYR A 160 3.47 60.35 37.80
C TYR A 160 4.32 59.12 37.43
N ARG A 161 5.51 58.98 38.01
CA ARG A 161 6.39 57.82 37.76
C ARG A 161 5.73 56.53 38.25
N PHE A 162 5.08 56.55 39.40
CA PHE A 162 4.38 55.38 39.92
C PHE A 162 3.20 54.98 39.02
N ASN A 163 2.42 55.95 38.54
CA ASN A 163 1.36 55.69 37.56
C ASN A 163 1.91 55.02 36.29
N LYS A 164 3.04 55.52 35.75
CA LYS A 164 3.68 54.92 34.57
C LYS A 164 4.17 53.49 34.81
N VAL A 165 4.65 53.17 36.01
CA VAL A 165 5.02 51.79 36.37
C VAL A 165 3.80 50.87 36.37
N LEU A 166 2.67 51.31 36.92
CA LEU A 166 1.43 50.52 36.92
C LEU A 166 0.87 50.31 35.51
N GLU A 167 0.96 51.31 34.62
CA GLU A 167 0.58 51.18 33.21
C GLU A 167 1.48 50.18 32.46
N LEU A 168 2.81 50.27 32.64
CA LEU A 168 3.76 49.34 32.04
C LEU A 168 3.55 47.90 32.54
N GLN A 169 3.24 47.74 33.83
CA GLN A 169 2.94 46.44 34.42
C GLN A 169 1.72 45.78 33.77
N GLU A 170 0.68 46.57 33.49
CA GLU A 170 -0.50 46.08 32.79
C GLU A 170 -0.22 45.72 31.34
N GLN A 171 0.52 46.55 30.61
CA GLN A 171 0.94 46.26 29.24
C GLN A 171 1.75 44.95 29.18
N ILE A 172 2.75 44.80 30.04
CA ILE A 172 3.57 43.58 30.12
C ILE A 172 2.68 42.35 30.39
N ASN A 173 1.71 42.45 31.30
CA ASN A 173 0.84 41.32 31.62
C ASN A 173 -0.10 40.95 30.46
N ASN A 174 -0.59 41.95 29.73
CA ASN A 174 -1.45 41.75 28.56
C ASN A 174 -0.71 41.13 27.37
N GLU A 175 0.60 41.38 27.24
CA GLU A 175 1.45 40.80 26.18
C GLU A 175 2.01 39.40 26.56
N ILE A 176 2.45 39.20 27.81
CA ILE A 176 3.06 37.93 28.23
C ILE A 176 2.02 36.80 28.28
N ARG A 177 0.78 37.07 28.72
CA ARG A 177 -0.26 36.03 28.83
C ARG A 177 -0.54 35.30 27.52
N PRO A 178 -0.89 35.98 26.41
CA PRO A 178 -1.14 35.31 25.14
C PRO A 178 0.12 34.64 24.59
N LEU A 179 1.30 35.22 24.82
CA LEU A 179 2.57 34.63 24.41
C LEU A 179 2.81 33.27 25.09
N VAL A 180 2.68 33.20 26.41
CA VAL A 180 2.82 31.94 27.18
C VAL A 180 1.83 30.89 26.68
N SER A 181 0.56 31.25 26.48
CA SER A 181 -0.43 30.30 25.95
C SER A 181 -0.14 29.83 24.54
N SER A 182 0.44 30.70 23.70
CA SER A 182 0.81 30.37 22.32
C SER A 182 2.01 29.43 22.29
N ILE A 183 3.02 29.66 23.14
CA ILE A 183 4.19 28.79 23.28
C ILE A 183 3.77 27.42 23.80
N ASP A 184 2.92 27.35 24.83
CA ASP A 184 2.43 26.08 25.38
C ASP A 184 1.65 25.26 24.34
N SER A 185 0.77 25.92 23.59
CA SER A 185 0.01 25.29 22.50
C SER A 185 0.92 24.81 21.37
N ALA A 186 1.88 25.64 20.94
CA ALA A 186 2.84 25.28 19.91
C ALA A 186 3.74 24.11 20.33
N SER A 187 4.21 24.12 21.59
CA SER A 187 5.02 23.04 22.17
C SER A 187 4.24 21.72 22.17
N LYS A 188 2.99 21.74 22.63
CA LYS A 188 2.13 20.55 22.64
C LYS A 188 1.87 19.98 21.25
N VAL A 189 1.56 20.84 20.27
CA VAL A 189 1.34 20.43 18.87
C VAL A 189 2.64 19.87 18.27
N SER A 190 3.79 20.49 18.57
CA SER A 190 5.08 20.03 18.07
C SER A 190 5.46 18.66 18.66
N SER A 191 5.28 18.46 19.97
CA SER A 191 5.48 17.18 20.64
C SER A 191 4.60 16.06 20.05
N GLN A 192 3.31 16.34 19.83
CA GLN A 192 2.40 15.40 19.18
C GLN A 192 2.85 15.06 17.76
N SER A 193 3.30 16.06 17.00
CA SER A 193 3.81 15.87 15.64
C SER A 193 5.07 15.01 15.62
N CYS A 194 5.99 15.20 16.58
CA CYS A 194 7.17 14.35 16.76
C CYS A 194 6.79 12.89 17.02
N HIS A 195 5.83 12.63 17.92
CA HIS A 195 5.37 11.27 18.19
C HIS A 195 4.75 10.60 16.96
N GLN A 196 3.94 11.33 16.20
CA GLN A 196 3.34 10.81 14.97
C GLN A 196 4.41 10.49 13.90
N LEU A 197 5.39 11.39 13.71
CA LEU A 197 6.49 11.18 12.78
C LEU A 197 7.39 10.01 13.19
N LEU A 198 7.62 9.79 14.49
CA LEU A 198 8.34 8.62 14.99
C LEU A 198 7.61 7.33 14.64
N GLY A 199 6.30 7.28 14.87
CA GLY A 199 5.48 6.13 14.49
C GLY A 199 5.52 5.87 12.98
N ASN A 200 5.44 6.92 12.17
CA ASN A 200 5.56 6.81 10.72
C ASN A 200 6.93 6.26 10.28
N SER A 201 8.02 6.72 10.89
CA SER A 201 9.38 6.23 10.59
C SER A 201 9.56 4.75 10.94
N GLN A 202 9.00 4.30 12.07
CA GLN A 202 8.99 2.88 12.46
C GLN A 202 8.19 2.01 11.50
N ASN A 203 7.00 2.49 11.08
CA ASN A 203 6.17 1.82 10.09
C ASN A 203 6.90 1.72 8.75
N ASN A 204 7.56 2.80 8.30
CA ASN A 204 8.36 2.81 7.08
C ASN A 204 9.50 1.79 7.14
N SER A 205 10.23 1.70 8.26
CA SER A 205 11.32 0.72 8.43
C SER A 205 10.82 -0.73 8.33
N SER A 206 9.65 -1.01 8.94
CA SER A 206 9.01 -2.32 8.86
C SER A 206 8.55 -2.64 7.43
N ALA A 207 7.93 -1.67 6.76
CA ALA A 207 7.49 -1.79 5.37
C ALA A 207 8.68 -2.01 4.42
N ILE A 208 9.78 -1.28 4.58
CA ILE A 208 11.01 -1.48 3.80
C ILE A 208 11.50 -2.92 3.93
N THR A 209 11.60 -3.43 5.16
CA THR A 209 12.07 -4.80 5.42
C THR A 209 11.19 -5.84 4.71
N GLN A 210 9.87 -5.68 4.78
CA GLN A 210 8.92 -6.58 4.13
C GLN A 210 9.01 -6.51 2.60
N ILE A 211 9.09 -5.30 2.04
CA ILE A 211 9.18 -5.10 0.59
C ILE A 211 10.53 -5.63 0.08
N SER A 212 11.64 -5.42 0.79
CA SER A 212 12.95 -5.99 0.43
C SER A 212 12.93 -7.53 0.39
N ALA A 213 12.27 -8.17 1.37
CA ALA A 213 12.11 -9.62 1.37
C ALA A 213 11.29 -10.09 0.17
N THR A 214 10.19 -9.37 -0.15
CA THR A 214 9.35 -9.65 -1.31
C THR A 214 10.12 -9.46 -2.62
N ALA A 215 10.89 -8.39 -2.76
CA ALA A 215 11.73 -8.12 -3.93
C ALA A 215 12.76 -9.24 -4.16
N THR A 216 13.37 -9.75 -3.08
CA THR A 216 14.28 -10.90 -3.13
C THR A 216 13.56 -12.16 -3.63
N GLN A 217 12.34 -12.43 -3.16
CA GLN A 217 11.55 -13.57 -3.62
C GLN A 217 11.17 -13.44 -5.10
N ILE A 218 10.77 -12.25 -5.55
CA ILE A 218 10.45 -12.01 -6.97
C ILE A 218 11.72 -12.20 -7.81
N SER A 219 12.89 -11.75 -7.36
CA SER A 219 14.16 -11.95 -8.09
C SER A 219 14.47 -13.45 -8.27
N GLN A 220 14.29 -14.25 -7.23
CA GLN A 220 14.43 -15.72 -7.32
C GLN A 220 13.42 -16.35 -8.27
N MET A 221 12.18 -15.84 -8.29
CA MET A 221 11.13 -16.31 -9.19
C MET A 221 11.42 -15.95 -10.66
N VAL A 222 11.96 -14.75 -10.92
CA VAL A 222 12.42 -14.32 -12.25
C VAL A 222 13.52 -15.26 -12.75
N GLU A 223 14.50 -15.54 -11.90
CA GLU A 223 15.59 -16.47 -12.24
C GLU A 223 15.06 -17.89 -12.52
N SER A 224 14.16 -18.39 -11.67
CA SER A 224 13.49 -19.68 -11.91
C SER A 224 12.70 -19.68 -13.22
N THR A 225 12.05 -18.56 -13.57
CA THR A 225 11.27 -18.43 -14.81
C THR A 225 12.20 -18.50 -16.03
N LYS A 226 13.35 -17.82 -15.98
CA LYS A 226 14.37 -17.89 -17.04
C LYS A 226 14.87 -19.32 -17.25
N ASN A 227 15.22 -20.02 -16.17
CA ASN A 227 15.63 -21.42 -16.25
C ASN A 227 14.53 -22.34 -16.81
N GLN A 228 13.26 -22.08 -16.48
CA GLN A 228 12.14 -22.83 -17.04
C GLN A 228 11.97 -22.58 -18.55
N ILE A 229 12.12 -21.33 -19.01
CA ILE A 229 12.08 -20.99 -20.43
C ILE A 229 13.14 -21.81 -21.20
N GLU A 230 14.39 -21.84 -20.72
CA GLU A 230 15.46 -22.62 -21.35
C GLU A 230 15.13 -24.11 -21.44
N ARG A 231 14.53 -24.67 -20.37
CA ARG A 231 14.09 -26.07 -20.37
C ARG A 231 13.00 -26.34 -21.40
N VAL A 232 12.02 -25.45 -21.53
CA VAL A 232 10.95 -25.62 -22.53
C VAL A 232 11.51 -25.52 -23.94
N ILE A 233 12.44 -24.58 -24.20
CA ILE A 233 13.14 -24.49 -25.50
C ILE A 233 13.88 -25.80 -25.82
N SER A 234 14.55 -26.42 -24.84
CA SER A 234 15.20 -27.72 -25.02
C SER A 234 14.21 -28.81 -25.42
N ILE A 235 13.08 -28.91 -24.71
CA ILE A 235 12.02 -29.90 -25.00
C ILE A 235 11.44 -29.67 -26.40
N MET A 236 11.25 -28.42 -26.83
CA MET A 236 10.77 -28.11 -28.17
C MET A 236 11.76 -28.55 -29.26
N ASN A 237 13.07 -28.36 -29.04
CA ASN A 237 14.10 -28.84 -29.96
C ASN A 237 14.15 -30.38 -30.04
N GLU A 238 13.99 -31.06 -28.91
CA GLU A 238 13.85 -32.53 -28.88
C GLU A 238 12.60 -32.99 -29.63
N SER A 239 11.46 -32.33 -29.43
CA SER A 239 10.21 -32.62 -30.15
C SER A 239 10.39 -32.46 -31.66
N LYS A 240 11.06 -31.39 -32.10
CA LYS A 240 11.35 -31.16 -33.52
C LYS A 240 12.25 -32.25 -34.12
N THR A 241 13.25 -32.70 -33.37
CA THR A 241 14.11 -33.83 -33.78
C THR A 241 13.29 -35.11 -33.91
N SER A 242 12.48 -35.45 -32.90
CA SER A 242 11.64 -36.64 -32.90
C SER A 242 10.60 -36.64 -34.03
N MET A 243 10.04 -35.48 -34.38
CA MET A 243 9.18 -35.32 -35.55
C MET A 243 9.94 -35.56 -36.86
N GLY A 244 11.18 -35.09 -36.97
CA GLY A 244 12.03 -35.35 -38.12
C GLY A 244 12.29 -36.85 -38.34
N GLU A 245 12.64 -37.56 -37.27
CA GLU A 245 12.82 -39.02 -37.29
C GLU A 245 11.52 -39.76 -37.65
N SER A 246 10.39 -39.32 -37.09
CA SER A 246 9.10 -39.92 -37.38
C SER A 246 8.65 -39.67 -38.82
N SER A 247 8.92 -38.49 -39.38
CA SER A 247 8.69 -38.17 -40.79
C SER A 247 9.53 -39.05 -41.72
N GLN A 248 10.79 -39.33 -41.36
CA GLN A 248 11.62 -40.29 -42.08
C GLN A 248 11.01 -41.70 -42.04
N ALA A 249 10.56 -42.18 -40.88
CA ALA A 249 9.93 -43.49 -40.72
C ALA A 249 8.66 -43.63 -41.57
N ILE A 250 7.86 -42.57 -41.69
CA ILE A 250 6.71 -42.53 -42.61
C ILE A 250 7.16 -42.69 -44.06
N GLY A 251 8.21 -41.97 -44.48
CA GLY A 251 8.76 -42.09 -45.84
C GLY A 251 9.36 -43.48 -46.14
N GLU A 252 9.84 -44.19 -45.12
CA GLU A 252 10.24 -45.59 -45.24
C GLU A 252 9.03 -46.52 -45.38
N GLY A 253 7.97 -46.31 -44.60
CA GLY A 253 6.73 -47.07 -44.71
C GLY A 253 6.02 -46.87 -46.06
N GLU A 254 6.06 -45.66 -46.63
CA GLU A 254 5.56 -45.39 -47.98
C GLU A 254 6.33 -46.16 -49.05
N ARG A 255 7.66 -46.25 -48.94
CA ARG A 255 8.49 -47.08 -49.83
C ARG A 255 8.19 -48.58 -49.70
N PHE A 256 7.95 -49.05 -48.48
CA PHE A 256 7.55 -50.43 -48.23
C PHE A 256 6.21 -50.76 -48.88
N ILE A 257 5.23 -49.87 -48.71
CA ILE A 257 3.87 -50.04 -49.26
C ILE A 257 3.88 -49.96 -50.79
N ASN A 258 4.66 -49.08 -51.41
CA ASN A 258 4.85 -49.07 -52.86
C ASN A 258 5.48 -50.38 -53.38
N SER A 259 6.36 -51.01 -52.59
CA SER A 259 6.93 -52.31 -52.93
C SER A 259 5.88 -53.44 -52.88
N LEU A 260 4.92 -53.36 -51.95
CA LEU A 260 3.78 -54.30 -51.91
C LEU A 260 2.85 -54.14 -53.11
N THR A 261 2.62 -52.91 -53.58
CA THR A 261 1.85 -52.68 -54.82
C THR A 261 2.52 -53.36 -56.02
N SER A 262 3.85 -53.27 -56.15
CA SER A 262 4.59 -53.99 -57.19
C SER A 262 4.50 -55.51 -57.03
N LEU A 263 4.48 -56.01 -55.79
CA LEU A 263 4.27 -57.44 -55.52
C LEU A 263 2.89 -57.92 -56.00
N VAL A 264 1.84 -57.11 -55.82
CA VAL A 264 0.48 -57.41 -56.34
C VAL A 264 0.46 -57.51 -57.86
N GLU A 265 1.16 -56.61 -58.55
CA GLU A 265 1.31 -56.65 -60.02
C GLU A 265 2.00 -57.95 -60.46
N ASN A 266 3.11 -58.32 -59.80
CA ASN A 266 3.82 -59.58 -60.08
C ASN A 266 2.95 -60.81 -59.80
N MET A 267 2.09 -60.76 -58.77
CA MET A 267 1.17 -61.86 -58.48
C MET A 267 0.09 -62.01 -59.54
N LYS A 268 -0.37 -60.91 -60.14
CA LYS A 268 -1.31 -60.95 -61.26
C LYS A 268 -0.70 -61.66 -62.47
N ASP A 269 0.55 -61.34 -62.79
CA ASP A 269 1.30 -62.01 -63.86
C ASP A 269 1.53 -63.51 -63.57
N LEU A 270 1.88 -63.84 -62.32
CA LEU A 270 2.00 -65.23 -61.87
C LEU A 270 0.68 -65.99 -61.97
N GLN A 271 -0.45 -65.35 -61.64
CA GLN A 271 -1.78 -65.93 -61.77
C GLN A 271 -2.12 -66.25 -63.22
N GLU A 272 -1.88 -65.31 -64.14
CA GLU A 272 -2.15 -65.47 -65.57
C GLU A 272 -1.27 -66.58 -66.18
N THR A 273 0.02 -66.58 -65.85
CA THR A 273 0.96 -67.61 -66.30
C THR A 273 0.60 -68.99 -65.75
N SER A 274 0.29 -69.09 -64.45
CA SER A 274 -0.08 -70.37 -63.81
C SER A 274 -1.41 -70.91 -64.36
N SER A 275 -2.39 -70.04 -64.58
CA SER A 275 -3.67 -70.41 -65.21
C SER A 275 -3.45 -70.97 -66.61
N THR A 276 -2.62 -70.32 -67.42
CA THR A 276 -2.28 -70.78 -68.78
C THR A 276 -1.59 -72.14 -68.76
N GLN A 277 -0.60 -72.33 -67.89
CA GLN A 277 0.12 -73.60 -67.75
C GLN A 277 -0.80 -74.74 -67.28
N LEU A 278 -1.63 -74.49 -66.26
CA LEU A 278 -2.55 -75.49 -65.73
C LEU A 278 -3.62 -75.87 -66.77
N ASN A 279 -4.13 -74.92 -67.55
CA ASN A 279 -5.04 -75.21 -68.66
C ASN A 279 -4.40 -76.11 -69.73
N SER A 280 -3.12 -75.89 -70.06
CA SER A 280 -2.37 -76.76 -70.98
C SER A 280 -2.19 -78.18 -70.42
N VAL A 281 -2.00 -78.31 -69.10
CA VAL A 281 -1.97 -79.62 -68.42
C VAL A 281 -3.35 -80.29 -68.47
N VAL A 282 -4.44 -79.57 -68.22
CA VAL A 282 -5.81 -80.10 -68.34
C VAL A 282 -6.09 -80.60 -69.76
N GLU A 283 -5.65 -79.86 -70.78
CA GLU A 283 -5.77 -80.27 -72.19
C GLU A 283 -4.96 -81.54 -72.49
N SER A 284 -3.74 -81.64 -71.95
CA SER A 284 -2.90 -82.85 -72.05
C SER A 284 -3.56 -84.07 -71.40
N VAL A 285 -4.15 -83.88 -70.21
CA VAL A 285 -4.89 -84.93 -69.48
C VAL A 285 -6.14 -85.37 -70.27
N ASN A 286 -6.88 -84.43 -70.87
CA ASN A 286 -8.00 -84.77 -71.76
C ASN A 286 -7.54 -85.58 -72.98
N THR A 287 -6.42 -85.18 -73.61
CA THR A 287 -5.84 -85.92 -74.74
C THR A 287 -5.47 -87.34 -74.33
N ILE A 288 -4.87 -87.53 -73.14
CA ILE A 288 -4.56 -88.87 -72.61
C ILE A 288 -5.86 -89.67 -72.38
N SER A 289 -6.91 -89.05 -71.85
CA SER A 289 -8.23 -89.70 -71.68
C SER A 289 -8.79 -90.20 -73.02
N GLU A 290 -8.75 -89.38 -74.07
CA GLU A 290 -9.18 -89.74 -75.41
C GLU A 290 -8.36 -90.90 -75.99
N LYS A 291 -7.02 -90.85 -75.86
CA LYS A 291 -6.14 -91.95 -76.32
C LYS A 291 -6.37 -93.23 -75.53
N THR A 292 -6.62 -93.14 -74.23
CA THR A 292 -6.92 -94.29 -73.38
C THR A 292 -8.26 -94.93 -73.77
N THR A 293 -9.26 -94.12 -74.10
CA THR A 293 -10.55 -94.58 -74.63
C THR A 293 -10.37 -95.31 -75.97
N LEU A 294 -9.60 -94.73 -76.90
CA LEU A 294 -9.27 -95.38 -78.17
C LEU A 294 -8.51 -96.70 -77.97
N ILE A 295 -7.57 -96.77 -77.02
CA ILE A 295 -6.88 -98.03 -76.67
C ILE A 295 -7.88 -99.07 -76.19
N ASN A 296 -8.83 -98.68 -75.34
CA ASN A 296 -9.88 -99.58 -74.87
C ASN A 296 -10.77 -100.09 -76.02
N ASP A 297 -11.08 -99.23 -77.00
CA ASP A 297 -11.81 -99.63 -78.21
C ASP A 297 -11.00 -100.62 -79.07
N ILE A 298 -9.70 -100.38 -79.25
CA ILE A 298 -8.78 -101.29 -79.96
C ILE A 298 -8.70 -102.63 -79.22
N VAL A 299 -8.63 -102.60 -77.89
CA VAL A 299 -8.64 -103.80 -77.07
C VAL A 299 -9.93 -104.60 -77.28
N PHE A 300 -11.08 -103.94 -77.28
CA PHE A 300 -12.37 -104.59 -77.53
C PHE A 300 -12.42 -105.24 -78.92
N GLN A 301 -11.96 -104.53 -79.95
CA GLN A 301 -11.83 -105.08 -81.30
C GLN A 301 -10.85 -106.25 -81.34
N THR A 302 -9.70 -106.15 -80.69
CA THR A 302 -8.69 -107.22 -80.63
C THR A 302 -9.24 -108.45 -79.92
N LYS A 303 -10.01 -108.26 -78.84
CA LYS A 303 -10.70 -109.32 -78.11
C LYS A 303 -11.72 -110.03 -79.03
N LEU A 304 -12.49 -109.29 -79.81
CA LEU A 304 -13.41 -109.85 -80.82
C LEU A 304 -12.66 -110.60 -81.94
N LEU A 305 -11.56 -110.06 -82.45
CA LEU A 305 -10.72 -110.75 -83.44
C LEU A 305 -10.14 -112.05 -82.88
N SER A 306 -9.61 -112.02 -81.65
CA SER A 306 -9.05 -113.18 -80.97
C SER A 306 -10.11 -114.27 -80.75
N PHE A 307 -11.33 -113.86 -80.41
CA PHE A 307 -12.46 -114.77 -80.24
C PHE A 307 -12.84 -115.41 -81.58
N ASN A 308 -12.99 -114.61 -82.64
CA ASN A 308 -13.27 -115.12 -83.99
C ASN A 308 -12.17 -116.06 -84.48
N ALA A 309 -10.90 -115.74 -84.23
CA ALA A 309 -9.76 -116.59 -84.57
C ALA A 309 -9.74 -117.90 -83.76
N SER A 310 -10.11 -117.85 -82.48
CA SER A 310 -10.23 -119.03 -81.62
C SER A 310 -11.36 -119.97 -82.11
N VAL A 311 -12.50 -119.39 -82.51
CA VAL A 311 -13.61 -120.13 -83.13
C VAL A 311 -13.20 -120.79 -84.44
N GLU A 312 -12.50 -120.08 -85.33
CA GLU A 312 -12.08 -120.62 -86.63
C GLU A 312 -10.95 -121.65 -86.49
N ALA A 313 -10.07 -121.48 -85.49
CA ALA A 313 -9.06 -122.48 -85.12
C ALA A 313 -9.69 -123.76 -84.59
N ALA A 314 -10.76 -123.67 -83.77
CA ALA A 314 -11.54 -124.83 -83.35
C ALA A 314 -12.23 -125.53 -84.53
N ARG A 315 -12.66 -124.75 -85.54
CA ARG A 315 -13.30 -125.25 -86.77
C ARG A 315 -12.33 -125.99 -87.70
N ALA A 316 -11.04 -125.64 -87.70
CA ALA A 316 -9.98 -126.30 -88.46
C ALA A 316 -9.45 -127.61 -87.84
N GLY A 317 -9.97 -128.04 -86.67
CA GLY A 317 -9.66 -129.34 -86.06
C GLY A 317 -8.17 -129.52 -85.69
N GLU A 318 -7.58 -130.66 -86.03
CA GLU A 318 -6.16 -130.98 -85.73
C GLU A 318 -5.17 -129.96 -86.34
N HIS A 319 -5.49 -129.37 -87.50
CA HIS A 319 -4.65 -128.38 -88.18
C HIS A 319 -4.71 -126.98 -87.54
N GLY A 320 -5.71 -126.72 -86.68
CA GLY A 320 -5.94 -125.43 -86.02
C GLY A 320 -5.37 -125.30 -84.61
N LYS A 321 -4.84 -126.37 -84.00
CA LYS A 321 -4.38 -126.37 -82.60
C LYS A 321 -3.35 -125.27 -82.28
N GLY A 322 -2.38 -125.05 -83.17
CA GLY A 322 -1.38 -123.97 -83.00
C GLY A 322 -2.00 -122.57 -83.08
N PHE A 323 -3.00 -122.37 -83.96
CA PHE A 323 -3.74 -121.12 -84.08
C PHE A 323 -4.66 -120.84 -82.90
N SER A 324 -5.24 -121.88 -82.29
CA SER A 324 -6.11 -121.77 -81.12
C SER A 324 -5.34 -121.25 -79.90
N VAL A 325 -4.13 -121.76 -79.65
CA VAL A 325 -3.26 -121.28 -78.56
C VAL A 325 -2.88 -119.81 -78.75
N VAL A 326 -2.54 -119.41 -79.98
CA VAL A 326 -2.21 -118.01 -80.27
C VAL A 326 -3.43 -117.11 -80.10
N ALA A 327 -4.62 -117.54 -80.52
CA ALA A 327 -5.85 -116.78 -80.38
C ALA A 327 -6.26 -116.59 -78.91
N GLU A 328 -6.12 -117.62 -78.07
CA GLU A 328 -6.39 -117.53 -76.64
C GLU A 328 -5.39 -116.60 -75.91
N GLU A 329 -4.11 -116.67 -76.27
CA GLU A 329 -3.08 -115.77 -75.73
C GLU A 329 -3.32 -114.31 -76.15
N ILE A 330 -3.71 -114.05 -77.41
CA ILE A 330 -4.10 -112.71 -77.87
C ILE A 330 -5.33 -112.20 -77.10
N GLY A 331 -6.33 -113.06 -76.85
CA GLY A 331 -7.53 -112.70 -76.09
C GLY A 331 -7.23 -112.36 -74.63
N LYS A 332 -6.32 -113.12 -74.00
CA LYS A 332 -5.81 -112.84 -72.65
C LYS A 332 -5.03 -111.53 -72.59
N LEU A 333 -4.17 -111.28 -73.58
CA LEU A 333 -3.41 -110.03 -73.72
C LEU A 333 -4.36 -108.83 -73.89
N ALA A 334 -5.37 -108.96 -74.76
CA ALA A 334 -6.42 -107.96 -74.93
C ALA A 334 -7.17 -107.68 -73.62
N SER A 335 -7.59 -108.71 -72.88
CA SER A 335 -8.27 -108.51 -71.59
C SER A 335 -7.39 -107.79 -70.56
N THR A 336 -6.10 -108.08 -70.55
CA THR A 336 -5.12 -107.45 -69.65
C THR A 336 -4.88 -106.00 -70.05
N SER A 337 -4.72 -105.71 -71.34
CA SER A 337 -4.61 -104.35 -71.87
C SER A 337 -5.87 -103.51 -71.63
N GLY A 338 -7.06 -104.13 -71.65
CA GLY A 338 -8.32 -103.45 -71.35
C GLY A 338 -8.45 -103.07 -69.89
N ALA A 339 -8.09 -103.98 -68.98
CA ALA A 339 -8.02 -103.66 -67.55
C ALA A 339 -7.05 -102.51 -67.27
N ALA A 340 -5.86 -102.54 -67.88
CA ALA A 340 -4.88 -101.46 -67.76
C ALA A 340 -5.39 -100.13 -68.36
N ALA A 341 -6.11 -100.16 -69.49
CA ALA A 341 -6.72 -98.96 -70.07
C ALA A 341 -7.79 -98.35 -69.15
N VAL A 342 -8.62 -99.18 -68.50
CA VAL A 342 -9.60 -98.70 -67.51
C VAL A 342 -8.89 -98.07 -66.31
N GLU A 343 -7.87 -98.72 -65.74
CA GLU A 343 -7.10 -98.17 -64.61
C GLU A 343 -6.43 -96.83 -64.96
N ILE A 344 -5.85 -96.70 -66.16
CA ILE A 344 -5.30 -95.42 -66.64
C ILE A 344 -6.39 -94.35 -66.73
N ASN A 345 -7.58 -94.70 -67.23
CA ASN A 345 -8.69 -93.75 -67.35
C ASN A 345 -9.16 -93.27 -65.97
N ASP A 346 -9.23 -94.15 -64.97
CA ASP A 346 -9.57 -93.80 -63.59
C ASP A 346 -8.53 -92.86 -62.97
N ILE A 347 -7.23 -93.11 -63.18
CA ILE A 347 -6.14 -92.22 -62.75
C ILE A 347 -6.25 -90.85 -63.44
N VAL A 348 -6.54 -90.82 -64.74
CA VAL A 348 -6.70 -89.59 -65.53
C VAL A 348 -7.89 -88.78 -65.05
N ASN A 349 -9.03 -89.41 -64.77
CA ASN A 349 -10.21 -88.73 -64.24
C ASN A 349 -9.96 -88.14 -62.84
N THR A 350 -9.32 -88.92 -61.96
CA THR A 350 -8.92 -88.44 -60.63
C THR A 350 -7.92 -87.28 -60.72
N SER A 351 -6.93 -87.37 -61.61
CA SER A 351 -5.93 -86.33 -61.84
C SER A 351 -6.58 -85.04 -62.37
N LYS A 352 -7.58 -85.17 -63.26
CA LYS A 352 -8.36 -84.04 -63.79
C LYS A 352 -9.13 -83.32 -62.69
N GLU A 353 -9.81 -84.07 -61.81
CA GLU A 353 -10.52 -83.50 -60.66
C GLU A 353 -9.56 -82.77 -59.71
N GLN A 354 -8.42 -83.38 -59.37
CA GLN A 354 -7.39 -82.77 -58.53
C GLN A 354 -6.80 -81.50 -59.16
N LEU A 355 -6.58 -81.48 -60.47
CA LEU A 355 -6.10 -80.30 -61.20
C LEU A 355 -7.11 -79.15 -61.15
N ASN A 356 -8.38 -79.42 -61.42
CA ASN A 356 -9.43 -78.41 -61.37
C ASN A 356 -9.54 -77.80 -59.96
N ASN A 357 -9.55 -78.63 -58.92
CA ASN A 357 -9.57 -78.18 -57.53
C ASN A 357 -8.32 -77.34 -57.18
N SER A 358 -7.15 -77.72 -57.71
CA SER A 358 -5.90 -76.96 -57.51
C SER A 358 -5.93 -75.60 -58.20
N VAL A 359 -6.44 -75.53 -59.44
CA VAL A 359 -6.62 -74.28 -60.19
C VAL A 359 -7.53 -73.32 -59.43
N GLU A 360 -8.68 -73.81 -58.96
CA GLU A 360 -9.64 -73.00 -58.21
C GLU A 360 -9.04 -72.52 -56.88
N SER A 361 -8.37 -73.41 -56.13
CA SER A 361 -7.75 -73.05 -54.86
C SER A 361 -6.63 -72.00 -55.00
N VAL A 362 -5.79 -72.12 -56.04
CA VAL A 362 -4.74 -71.13 -56.33
C VAL A 362 -5.35 -69.79 -56.70
N ALA A 363 -6.37 -69.77 -57.57
CA ALA A 363 -7.06 -68.54 -57.95
C ALA A 363 -7.69 -67.83 -56.75
N GLN A 364 -8.43 -68.57 -55.91
CA GLN A 364 -9.05 -68.02 -54.70
C GLN A 364 -8.02 -67.43 -53.73
N LYS A 365 -6.93 -68.15 -53.46
CA LYS A 365 -5.87 -67.69 -52.53
C LYS A 365 -5.13 -66.45 -53.05
N LEU A 366 -4.88 -66.36 -54.35
CA LEU A 366 -4.25 -65.19 -54.95
C LEU A 366 -5.18 -63.98 -54.88
N THR A 367 -6.47 -64.15 -55.17
CA THR A 367 -7.46 -63.07 -55.04
C THR A 367 -7.61 -62.59 -53.59
N SER A 368 -7.68 -63.50 -52.61
CA SER A 368 -7.76 -63.11 -51.20
C SER A 368 -6.51 -62.35 -50.75
N PHE A 369 -5.33 -62.80 -51.17
CA PHE A 369 -4.06 -62.14 -50.82
C PHE A 369 -3.92 -60.76 -51.48
N GLN A 370 -4.38 -60.60 -52.74
CA GLN A 370 -4.44 -59.30 -53.40
C GLN A 370 -5.33 -58.32 -52.62
N GLN A 371 -6.51 -58.77 -52.18
CA GLN A 371 -7.42 -57.95 -51.38
C GLN A 371 -6.77 -57.52 -50.05
N GLU A 372 -6.12 -58.45 -49.34
CA GLU A 372 -5.42 -58.14 -48.08
C GLU A 372 -4.33 -57.06 -48.26
N ILE A 373 -3.58 -57.10 -49.36
CA ILE A 373 -2.60 -56.05 -49.66
C ILE A 373 -3.28 -54.71 -49.98
N THR A 374 -4.35 -54.72 -50.79
CA THR A 374 -5.09 -53.50 -51.10
C THR A 374 -5.67 -52.85 -49.85
N ASP A 375 -6.28 -53.64 -48.95
CA ASP A 375 -6.80 -53.15 -47.68
C ASP A 375 -5.68 -52.58 -46.79
N SER A 376 -4.51 -53.24 -46.76
CA SER A 376 -3.33 -52.75 -46.04
C SER A 376 -2.78 -51.44 -46.61
N PHE A 377 -2.83 -51.25 -47.93
CA PHE A 377 -2.44 -50.03 -48.62
C PHE A 377 -3.37 -48.86 -48.26
N GLU A 378 -4.69 -49.07 -48.31
CA GLU A 378 -5.67 -48.06 -47.91
C GLU A 378 -5.53 -47.68 -46.44
N PHE A 379 -5.34 -48.67 -45.56
CA PHE A 379 -5.12 -48.44 -44.14
C PHE A 379 -3.83 -47.63 -43.87
N TRP A 380 -2.75 -47.95 -44.57
CA TRP A 380 -1.51 -47.17 -44.47
C TRP A 380 -1.67 -45.73 -44.95
N GLN A 381 -2.41 -45.48 -46.03
CA GLN A 381 -2.68 -44.12 -46.49
C GLN A 381 -3.43 -43.29 -45.45
N ASP A 382 -4.44 -43.88 -44.78
CA ASP A 382 -5.17 -43.20 -43.72
C ASP A 382 -4.26 -42.89 -42.51
N ILE A 383 -3.41 -43.84 -42.10
CA ILE A 383 -2.40 -43.60 -41.06
C ILE A 383 -1.45 -42.46 -41.46
N ASN A 384 -0.91 -42.50 -42.67
CA ASN A 384 0.04 -41.50 -43.15
C ASN A 384 -0.60 -40.10 -43.16
N LYS A 385 -1.84 -40.00 -43.64
CA LYS A 385 -2.60 -38.74 -43.64
C LYS A 385 -2.79 -38.19 -42.22
N LYS A 386 -3.18 -39.05 -41.26
CA LYS A 386 -3.36 -38.67 -39.85
C LYS A 386 -2.05 -38.23 -39.22
N LEU A 387 -0.96 -38.99 -39.41
CA LEU A 387 0.35 -38.64 -38.88
C LEU A 387 0.87 -37.31 -39.44
N THR A 388 0.77 -37.11 -40.75
CA THR A 388 1.16 -35.86 -41.40
C THR A 388 0.39 -34.67 -40.85
N SER A 389 -0.93 -34.80 -40.65
CA SER A 389 -1.74 -33.75 -40.04
C SER A 389 -1.35 -33.47 -38.59
N SER A 390 -1.05 -34.52 -37.80
CA SER A 390 -0.61 -34.37 -36.42
C SER A 390 0.74 -33.67 -36.32
N PHE A 391 1.69 -33.98 -37.22
CA PHE A 391 2.98 -33.29 -37.25
C PHE A 391 2.83 -31.82 -37.61
N TYR A 392 1.96 -31.49 -38.56
CA TYR A 392 1.67 -30.09 -38.87
C TYR A 392 1.11 -29.32 -37.66
N GLU A 393 0.20 -29.93 -36.88
CA GLU A 393 -0.31 -29.32 -35.65
C GLU A 393 0.78 -29.15 -34.58
N VAL A 394 1.65 -30.16 -34.38
CA VAL A 394 2.76 -30.06 -33.42
C VAL A 394 3.75 -28.98 -33.83
N GLU A 395 4.11 -28.87 -35.12
CA GLU A 395 5.00 -27.82 -35.63
C GLU A 395 4.41 -26.42 -35.42
N LYS A 396 3.11 -26.26 -35.74
CA LYS A 396 2.39 -25.01 -35.52
C LYS A 396 2.39 -24.63 -34.03
N ASN A 397 2.01 -25.56 -33.16
CA ASN A 397 1.98 -25.34 -31.70
C ASN A 397 3.39 -25.01 -31.16
N SER A 398 4.43 -25.65 -31.68
CA SER A 398 5.81 -25.35 -31.32
C SER A 398 6.20 -23.93 -31.71
N THR A 399 5.79 -23.45 -32.89
CA THR A 399 6.07 -22.07 -33.32
C THR A 399 5.32 -21.06 -32.45
N GLU A 400 4.06 -21.33 -32.12
CA GLU A 400 3.27 -20.48 -31.20
C GLU A 400 3.89 -20.45 -29.80
N GLN A 401 4.34 -21.58 -29.27
CA GLN A 401 5.05 -21.65 -27.99
C GLN A 401 6.35 -20.84 -28.00
N GLU A 402 7.10 -20.85 -29.10
CA GLU A 402 8.34 -20.07 -29.23
C GLU A 402 8.07 -18.57 -29.08
N VAL A 403 7.01 -18.07 -29.73
CA VAL A 403 6.57 -16.68 -29.60
C VAL A 403 6.17 -16.36 -28.16
N SER A 404 5.36 -17.21 -27.51
CA SER A 404 4.96 -17.02 -26.12
C SER A 404 6.16 -17.03 -25.16
N LEU A 405 7.14 -17.91 -25.37
CA LEU A 405 8.35 -17.95 -24.53
C LEU A 405 9.18 -16.67 -24.68
N LYS A 406 9.24 -16.09 -25.88
CA LYS A 406 9.90 -14.79 -26.10
C LYS A 406 9.22 -13.65 -25.35
N GLU A 407 7.89 -13.65 -25.31
CA GLU A 407 7.10 -12.67 -24.53
C GLU A 407 7.32 -12.85 -23.04
N ILE A 408 7.30 -14.10 -22.53
CA ILE A 408 7.57 -14.41 -21.12
C ILE A 408 9.01 -14.00 -20.75
N SER A 409 9.99 -14.25 -21.62
CA SER A 409 11.37 -13.82 -21.41
C SER A 409 11.47 -12.30 -21.30
N SER A 410 10.82 -11.57 -22.20
CA SER A 410 10.80 -10.11 -22.16
C SER A 410 10.13 -9.60 -20.88
N ALA A 411 9.03 -10.22 -20.45
CA ALA A 411 8.37 -9.89 -19.19
C ALA A 411 9.27 -10.16 -17.97
N ALA A 412 10.01 -11.27 -17.97
CA ALA A 412 10.98 -11.60 -16.92
C ALA A 412 12.12 -10.56 -16.86
N ASP A 413 12.61 -10.07 -18.01
CA ASP A 413 13.61 -9.00 -18.05
C ASP A 413 13.05 -7.66 -17.53
N GLN A 414 11.80 -7.32 -17.84
CA GLN A 414 11.14 -6.14 -17.29
C GLN A 414 10.94 -6.25 -15.77
N GLN A 415 10.62 -7.44 -15.26
CA GLN A 415 10.56 -7.68 -13.82
C GLN A 415 11.92 -7.48 -13.15
N ASP A 416 13.03 -7.92 -13.77
CA ASP A 416 14.38 -7.70 -13.25
C ASP A 416 14.73 -6.21 -13.15
N ILE A 417 14.38 -5.42 -14.18
CA ILE A 417 14.52 -3.96 -14.16
C ILE A 417 13.68 -3.35 -13.03
N GLY A 418 12.41 -3.74 -12.93
CA GLY A 418 11.51 -3.23 -11.88
C GLY A 418 11.99 -3.55 -10.46
N ILE A 419 12.65 -4.69 -10.23
CA ILE A 419 13.24 -5.03 -8.94
C ILE A 419 14.43 -4.12 -8.60
N LYS A 420 15.25 -3.76 -9.59
CA LYS A 420 16.37 -2.82 -9.39
C LYS A 420 15.87 -1.44 -9.01
N GLU A 421 14.89 -0.91 -9.76
CA GLU A 421 14.24 0.37 -9.45
C GLU A 421 13.57 0.35 -8.07
N LEU A 422 12.89 -0.75 -7.73
CA LEU A 422 12.31 -0.93 -6.40
C LEU A 422 13.37 -0.90 -5.30
N SER A 423 14.53 -1.53 -5.52
CA SER A 423 15.63 -1.54 -4.56
C SER A 423 16.21 -0.13 -4.34
N GLU A 424 16.38 0.65 -5.40
CA GLU A 424 16.79 2.06 -5.31
C GLU A 424 15.75 2.92 -4.57
N ALA A 425 14.46 2.73 -4.88
CA ALA A 425 13.39 3.43 -4.18
C ALA A 425 13.38 3.11 -2.67
N LEU A 426 13.57 1.84 -2.30
CA LEU A 426 13.67 1.43 -0.90
C LEU A 426 14.87 2.04 -0.19
N HIS A 427 16.01 2.15 -0.88
CA HIS A 427 17.19 2.83 -0.34
C HIS A 427 16.89 4.30 0.00
N ASN A 428 16.26 5.02 -0.94
CA ASN A 428 15.89 6.43 -0.75
C ASN A 428 14.87 6.63 0.39
N ILE A 429 13.88 5.73 0.52
CA ILE A 429 12.91 5.79 1.63
C ILE A 429 13.63 5.54 2.97
N ASN A 430 14.59 4.61 3.00
CA ASN A 430 15.34 4.32 4.21
C ASN A 430 16.21 5.50 4.65
N GLU A 431 16.90 6.14 3.70
CA GLU A 431 17.67 7.36 3.95
C GLU A 431 16.78 8.49 4.46
N SER A 432 15.68 8.78 3.77
CA SER A 432 14.70 9.81 4.18
C SER A 432 14.08 9.53 5.56
N SER A 433 13.82 8.26 5.89
CA SER A 433 13.34 7.85 7.21
C SER A 433 14.40 8.11 8.29
N SER A 434 15.67 7.81 8.01
CA SER A 434 16.79 8.09 8.91
C SER A 434 16.98 9.59 9.16
N GLU A 435 16.93 10.41 8.10
CA GLU A 435 16.97 11.87 8.22
C GLU A 435 15.80 12.41 9.04
N SER A 436 14.60 11.86 8.82
CA SER A 436 13.41 12.22 9.59
C SER A 436 13.61 11.97 11.08
N LEU A 437 14.24 10.86 11.48
CA LEU A 437 14.56 10.59 12.89
C LEU A 437 15.47 11.64 13.51
N VAL A 438 16.48 12.11 12.76
CA VAL A 438 17.38 13.19 13.22
C VAL A 438 16.62 14.51 13.39
N GLN A 439 15.75 14.85 12.44
CA GLN A 439 14.92 16.06 12.51
C GLN A 439 13.94 16.00 13.69
N ILE A 440 13.28 14.86 13.91
CA ILE A 440 12.36 14.68 15.04
C ILE A 440 13.08 14.90 16.37
N LYS A 441 14.29 14.34 16.53
CA LYS A 441 15.09 14.56 17.74
C LYS A 441 15.38 16.05 17.96
N THR A 442 15.73 16.76 16.89
CA THR A 442 16.01 18.21 16.96
C THR A 442 14.77 18.99 17.35
N VAL A 443 13.60 18.68 16.77
CA VAL A 443 12.33 19.34 17.10
C VAL A 443 11.89 19.02 18.53
N ALA A 444 12.08 17.78 18.99
CA ALA A 444 11.81 17.40 20.38
C ALA A 444 12.68 18.21 21.37
N ASP A 445 13.99 18.32 21.13
CA ASP A 445 14.90 19.12 21.96
C ASP A 445 14.50 20.61 22.01
N ILE A 446 14.02 21.16 20.88
CA ILE A 446 13.52 22.56 20.82
C ILE A 446 12.21 22.69 21.61
N THR A 447 11.32 21.71 21.50
CA THR A 447 10.02 21.68 22.18
C THR A 447 10.20 21.68 23.70
N ASP A 448 11.12 20.86 24.21
CA ASP A 448 11.46 20.80 25.64
C ASP A 448 12.01 22.14 26.15
N LYS A 449 12.87 22.81 25.37
CA LYS A 449 13.39 24.14 25.69
C LYS A 449 12.29 25.21 25.70
N LEU A 450 11.37 25.17 24.74
CA LEU A 450 10.23 26.09 24.68
C LEU A 450 9.28 25.90 25.87
N GLU A 451 9.07 24.66 26.32
CA GLU A 451 8.28 24.37 27.50
C GLU A 451 8.93 24.94 28.78
N ASP A 452 10.24 24.81 28.93
CA ASP A 452 10.98 25.41 30.05
C ASP A 452 10.91 26.95 30.04
N GLU A 453 11.09 27.58 28.88
CA GLU A 453 10.94 29.04 28.75
C GLU A 453 9.51 29.51 29.02
N SER A 454 8.50 28.77 28.58
CA SER A 454 7.09 29.03 28.90
C SER A 454 6.84 29.00 30.41
N LYS A 455 7.39 28.00 31.12
CA LYS A 455 7.30 27.90 32.59
C LYS A 455 7.98 29.08 33.28
N LYS A 456 9.16 29.50 32.81
CA LYS A 456 9.86 30.69 33.35
C LYS A 456 9.05 31.97 33.15
N LEU A 457 8.50 32.18 31.95
CA LEU A 457 7.67 33.36 31.65
C LEU A 457 6.40 33.39 32.49
N ASN A 458 5.74 32.24 32.67
CA ASN A 458 4.56 32.13 33.52
C ASN A 458 4.89 32.44 35.00
N HIS A 459 6.05 31.97 35.50
CA HIS A 459 6.53 32.32 36.85
C HIS A 459 6.80 33.81 37.00
N ILE A 460 7.43 34.45 36.01
CA ILE A 460 7.66 35.90 35.98
C ILE A 460 6.33 36.64 36.00
N GLN A 461 5.38 36.24 35.16
CA GLN A 461 4.04 36.83 35.11
C GLN A 461 3.33 36.74 36.46
N SER A 462 3.38 35.58 37.12
CA SER A 462 2.80 35.37 38.46
C SER A 462 3.42 36.31 39.50
N LYS A 463 4.75 36.49 39.46
CA LYS A 463 5.44 37.44 40.35
C LYS A 463 5.02 38.88 40.09
N ILE A 464 4.93 39.29 38.82
CA ILE A 464 4.49 40.63 38.45
C ILE A 464 3.07 40.90 38.97
N MET A 465 2.15 39.93 38.87
CA MET A 465 0.79 40.11 39.38
C MET A 465 0.71 40.22 40.92
N LYS A 466 1.59 39.56 41.66
CA LYS A 466 1.61 39.61 43.13
C LYS A 466 2.07 40.96 43.70
N VAL A 467 2.75 41.78 42.90
CA VAL A 467 3.27 43.10 43.31
C VAL A 467 2.20 44.21 43.16
N ALA A 468 1.09 43.95 42.44
CA ALA A 468 -0.07 44.85 42.30
C ALA A 468 -1.19 44.54 43.31
#